data_AF-A0A193QG47-F1
#
_entry.id   AF-A0A193QG47-F1
#
_cell.length_a   1.000
_cell.length_b   1.000
_cell.length_c   1.000
_cell.angle_alpha   90.00
_cell.angle_beta   90.00
_cell.angle_gamma   90.00
#
_symmetry.space_group_name_H-M   'P 1'
#
loop_
_entity.id
_entity.type
_entity.pdbx_description
1 polymer ?
#
loop_
_entity_poly.entity_id
_entity_poly.type
_entity_poly.pdbx_seq_one_letter_code
_entity_poly.pdbx_strand_id
1 'polypeptide(L)'
;MHYSRHSQKKSVPKWLSRSLLACAWLMSLSGCITTPAPTPSVPFQAGLLVKCPERLPRLDGTTGKALSGPLLDYLALYPPCAARHNQLVDKIYQREALTHE
;
A
#
# COMPACT_ATOMS: atom_id res chain seq x y z
N MET A 1 -16.29 -52.71 34.58
CA MET A 1 -15.79 -51.73 33.59
C MET A 1 -14.28 -51.83 33.52
N HIS A 2 -13.72 -52.33 32.42
CA HIS A 2 -12.29 -52.22 32.13
C HIS A 2 -12.14 -52.00 30.62
N TYR A 3 -11.82 -50.76 30.24
CA TYR A 3 -11.64 -50.35 28.85
C TYR A 3 -10.16 -50.48 28.48
N SER A 4 -9.82 -51.49 27.68
CA SER A 4 -8.46 -51.68 27.15
C SER A 4 -8.22 -50.73 25.97
N ARG A 5 -7.37 -49.73 26.19
CA ARG A 5 -6.96 -48.75 25.18
C ARG A 5 -5.73 -49.27 24.43
N HIS A 6 -5.91 -49.88 23.26
CA HIS A 6 -4.79 -50.21 22.38
C HIS A 6 -4.20 -48.93 21.76
N SER A 7 -3.02 -48.52 22.24
CA SER A 7 -2.22 -47.45 21.62
C SER A 7 -1.51 -48.01 20.39
N GLN A 8 -2.08 -47.80 19.20
CA GLN A 8 -1.45 -48.11 17.92
C GLN A 8 -0.41 -47.03 17.57
N LYS A 9 0.87 -47.31 17.85
CA LYS A 9 2.00 -46.49 17.34
C LYS A 9 2.23 -46.87 15.87
N LYS A 10 1.71 -46.07 14.94
CA LYS A 10 2.02 -46.22 13.51
C LYS A 10 3.46 -45.75 13.26
N SER A 11 4.37 -46.67 12.98
CA SER A 11 5.75 -46.37 12.57
C SER A 11 5.76 -45.98 11.10
N VAL A 12 5.75 -44.67 10.83
CA VAL A 12 5.86 -44.17 9.45
C VAL A 12 7.28 -44.42 8.94
N PRO A 13 7.46 -45.04 7.75
CA PRO A 13 8.77 -45.30 7.19
C PRO A 13 9.54 -43.99 6.99
N LYS A 14 10.78 -43.93 7.47
CA LYS A 14 11.63 -42.73 7.41
C LYS A 14 11.82 -42.19 5.98
N TRP A 15 11.68 -43.04 4.97
CA TRP A 15 11.74 -42.69 3.54
C TRP A 15 10.55 -41.82 3.10
N LEU A 16 9.34 -42.12 3.57
CA LEU A 16 8.13 -41.31 3.31
C LEU A 16 8.25 -39.93 3.96
N SER A 17 8.79 -39.86 5.18
CA SER A 17 9.06 -38.58 5.87
C SER A 17 10.11 -37.72 5.15
N ARG A 18 11.19 -38.34 4.66
CA ARG A 18 12.23 -37.64 3.89
C ARG A 18 11.72 -37.11 2.55
N SER A 19 10.87 -37.88 1.87
CA SER A 19 10.25 -37.47 0.61
C SER A 19 9.31 -36.27 0.80
N LEU A 20 8.47 -36.28 1.84
CA LEU A 20 7.58 -35.18 2.18
C LEU A 20 8.34 -33.88 2.52
N LEU A 21 9.46 -33.99 3.26
CA LEU A 21 10.32 -32.85 3.57
C LEU A 21 10.98 -32.25 2.31
N ALA A 22 11.45 -33.08 1.38
CA ALA A 22 12.05 -32.62 0.14
C ALA A 22 11.03 -31.88 -0.76
N CYS A 23 9.80 -32.39 -0.86
CA CYS A 23 8.73 -31.74 -1.61
C CYS A 23 8.34 -30.37 -1.00
N ALA A 24 8.28 -30.27 0.33
CA ALA A 24 8.00 -29.00 1.01
C ALA A 24 9.09 -27.95 0.75
N TRP A 25 10.36 -28.37 0.71
CA TRP A 25 11.47 -27.49 0.32
C TRP A 25 11.36 -27.03 -1.14
N LEU A 26 11.05 -27.94 -2.06
CA LEU A 26 10.92 -27.60 -3.48
C LEU A 26 9.82 -26.56 -3.75
N MET A 27 8.68 -26.67 -3.06
CA MET A 27 7.57 -25.73 -3.18
C MET A 27 7.84 -24.35 -2.57
N SER A 28 8.85 -24.22 -1.71
CA SER A 28 9.22 -22.93 -1.09
C SER A 28 10.12 -22.08 -2.00
N LEU A 29 10.79 -22.68 -2.99
CA LEU A 29 11.76 -22.00 -3.86
C LEU A 29 11.18 -21.52 -5.20
N SER A 30 9.95 -21.93 -5.57
CA SER A 30 9.33 -21.53 -6.84
C SER A 30 8.65 -20.14 -6.80
N GLY A 31 8.65 -19.45 -5.66
CA GLY A 31 7.95 -18.18 -5.47
C GLY A 31 8.68 -16.93 -5.99
N CYS A 32 9.96 -17.02 -6.36
CA CYS A 32 10.79 -15.84 -6.65
C CYS A 32 11.06 -15.55 -8.14
N ILE A 33 10.50 -16.33 -9.07
CA ILE A 33 10.78 -16.18 -10.52
C ILE A 33 9.73 -15.31 -11.24
N THR A 34 8.69 -14.85 -10.55
CA THR A 34 7.68 -13.98 -11.17
C THR A 34 8.28 -12.61 -11.47
N THR A 35 8.67 -12.39 -12.73
CA THR A 35 8.97 -11.05 -13.24
C THR A 35 7.72 -10.16 -13.08
N PRO A 36 7.82 -8.98 -12.45
CA PRO A 36 6.68 -8.08 -12.34
C PRO A 36 6.22 -7.68 -13.74
N ALA A 37 4.90 -7.68 -13.96
CA ALA A 37 4.33 -7.18 -15.20
C ALA A 37 4.77 -5.72 -15.43
N PRO A 38 5.06 -5.31 -16.67
CA PRO A 38 5.32 -3.92 -17.00
C PRO A 38 4.18 -3.07 -16.44
N THR A 39 4.49 -2.08 -15.62
CA THR A 39 3.48 -1.21 -15.05
C THR A 39 2.86 -0.41 -16.20
N PRO A 40 1.55 -0.53 -16.47
CA PRO A 40 0.94 0.22 -17.56
C PRO A 40 1.09 1.71 -17.26
N SER A 41 1.56 2.48 -18.25
CA SER A 41 1.58 3.94 -18.22
C SER A 41 0.14 4.44 -18.34
N VAL A 42 -0.63 4.32 -17.26
CA VAL A 42 -1.96 4.89 -17.21
C VAL A 42 -1.82 6.41 -17.17
N PRO A 43 -2.40 7.16 -18.13
CA PRO A 43 -2.36 8.61 -18.09
C PRO A 43 -3.06 9.09 -16.82
N PHE A 44 -2.41 9.97 -16.07
CA PHE A 44 -2.99 10.55 -14.87
C PHE A 44 -4.07 11.57 -15.26
N GLN A 45 -5.18 11.61 -14.52
CA GLN A 45 -6.23 12.60 -14.74
C GLN A 45 -5.67 14.00 -14.49
N ALA A 46 -5.83 14.93 -15.44
CA ALA A 46 -5.26 16.29 -15.33
C ALA A 46 -5.66 17.01 -14.03
N GLY A 47 -6.89 16.79 -13.54
CA GLY A 47 -7.36 17.34 -12.28
C GLY A 47 -6.62 16.83 -11.02
N LEU A 48 -5.94 15.68 -11.10
CA LEU A 48 -5.11 15.14 -10.01
C LEU A 48 -3.68 15.67 -10.05
N LEU A 49 -3.25 16.26 -11.17
CA LEU A 49 -1.92 16.84 -11.38
C LEU A 49 -1.83 18.31 -10.94
N VAL A 50 -2.94 18.87 -10.46
CA VAL A 50 -2.99 20.24 -9.94
C VAL A 50 -2.48 20.25 -8.51
N LYS A 51 -1.41 21.02 -8.25
CA LYS A 51 -0.90 21.23 -6.90
C LYS A 51 -1.86 22.08 -6.06
N CYS A 52 -1.89 21.76 -4.78
CA CYS A 52 -2.54 22.56 -3.75
C CYS A 52 -1.60 23.61 -3.17
N PRO A 53 -2.14 24.75 -2.69
CA PRO A 53 -1.36 25.79 -2.05
C PRO A 53 -0.65 25.25 -0.80
N GLU A 54 0.64 25.55 -0.69
CA GLU A 54 1.47 25.14 0.47
C GLU A 54 1.25 26.05 1.68
N ARG A 55 0.82 27.29 1.45
CA ARG A 55 0.43 28.21 2.52
C ARG A 55 -1.06 28.06 2.80
N LEU A 56 -1.38 27.47 3.94
CA LEU A 56 -2.74 27.34 4.43
C LEU A 56 -3.24 28.64 5.07
N PRO A 57 -4.56 28.89 5.08
CA PRO A 57 -5.15 29.97 5.86
C PRO A 57 -4.69 29.90 7.31
N ARG A 58 -4.16 31.01 7.84
CA ARG A 58 -3.74 31.11 9.24
C ARG A 58 -4.78 31.83 10.07
N LEU A 59 -4.82 31.50 11.36
CA LEU A 59 -5.64 32.22 12.33
C LEU A 59 -5.16 33.66 12.47
N ASP A 60 -6.11 34.59 12.57
CA ASP A 60 -5.83 36.01 12.76
C ASP A 60 -6.03 36.44 14.22
N GLY A 61 -5.43 35.68 15.14
CA GLY A 61 -5.56 35.88 16.60
C GLY A 61 -6.15 34.69 17.35
N THR A 62 -6.62 34.92 18.58
CA THR A 62 -6.99 33.89 19.56
C THR A 62 -8.48 33.85 19.91
N THR A 63 -9.31 34.67 19.26
CA THR A 63 -10.76 34.71 19.50
C THR A 63 -11.52 33.86 18.48
N GLY A 64 -12.77 33.49 18.78
CA GLY A 64 -13.62 32.79 17.80
C GLY A 64 -13.82 33.56 16.49
N LYS A 65 -13.85 34.91 16.55
CA LYS A 65 -13.94 35.77 15.37
C LYS A 65 -12.69 35.67 14.47
N ALA A 66 -11.51 35.45 15.07
CA ALA A 66 -10.26 35.26 14.35
C ALA A 66 -10.18 33.89 13.63
N LEU A 67 -11.04 32.93 13.99
CA LEU A 67 -11.12 31.61 13.38
C LEU A 67 -12.12 31.56 12.21
N SER A 68 -13.22 32.30 12.27
CA SER A 68 -14.35 32.11 11.33
C SER A 68 -13.98 32.33 9.87
N GLY A 69 -13.15 33.33 9.56
CA GLY A 69 -12.67 33.58 8.19
C GLY A 69 -11.76 32.46 7.68
N PRO A 70 -10.62 32.19 8.36
CA PRO A 70 -9.70 31.12 7.97
C PRO A 70 -10.35 29.74 7.86
N LEU A 71 -11.37 29.46 8.68
CA LEU A 71 -12.12 28.20 8.63
C LEU A 71 -12.95 28.08 7.34
N LEU A 72 -13.61 29.15 6.90
CA LEU A 72 -14.36 29.16 5.64
C LEU A 72 -13.43 29.00 4.44
N ASP A 73 -12.28 29.67 4.46
CA ASP A 73 -11.25 29.53 3.42
C ASP A 73 -10.72 28.08 3.37
N TYR A 74 -10.49 27.47 4.54
CA TYR A 74 -10.06 26.08 4.63
C TYR A 74 -11.13 25.09 4.14
N LEU A 75 -12.40 25.33 4.44
CA LEU A 75 -13.53 24.51 3.98
C LEU A 75 -13.67 24.51 2.45
N ALA A 76 -13.37 25.63 1.79
CA ALA A 76 -13.34 25.70 0.33
C ALA A 76 -12.12 24.96 -0.26
N LEU A 77 -10.98 25.03 0.43
CA LEU A 77 -9.71 24.45 -0.02
C LEU A 77 -9.65 22.92 0.17
N TYR A 78 -10.17 22.42 1.29
CA TYR A 78 -9.95 21.04 1.72
C TYR A 78 -10.53 19.99 0.75
N PRO A 79 -11.78 20.07 0.27
CA PRO A 79 -12.34 19.02 -0.58
C PRO A 79 -11.54 18.72 -1.86
N PRO A 80 -11.12 19.71 -2.67
CA PRO A 80 -10.28 19.41 -3.83
C PRO A 80 -8.86 18.97 -3.43
N CYS A 81 -8.32 19.49 -2.33
CA CYS A 81 -6.95 19.20 -1.92
C CYS A 81 -6.76 17.88 -1.17
N ALA A 82 -7.80 17.37 -0.52
CA ALA A 82 -7.78 16.05 0.09
C ALA A 82 -7.56 14.94 -0.96
N ALA A 83 -8.06 15.15 -2.19
CA ALA A 83 -7.84 14.24 -3.30
C ALA A 83 -6.47 14.41 -3.99
N ARG A 84 -5.82 15.57 -3.85
CA ARG A 84 -4.62 15.97 -4.60
C ARG A 84 -3.42 16.08 -3.65
N HIS A 85 -2.62 15.01 -3.59
CA HIS A 85 -1.42 15.01 -2.76
C HIS A 85 -0.25 15.63 -3.56
N ASN A 86 0.28 16.78 -3.14
CA ASN A 86 1.38 17.45 -3.86
C ASN A 86 2.58 16.53 -4.13
N GLN A 87 2.92 15.67 -3.16
CA GLN A 87 4.00 14.70 -3.31
C GLN A 87 3.73 13.66 -4.41
N LEU A 88 2.47 13.29 -4.63
CA LEU A 88 2.09 12.39 -5.72
C LEU A 88 2.30 13.10 -7.06
N VAL A 89 1.86 14.35 -7.17
CA VAL A 89 2.05 15.19 -8.36
C VAL A 89 3.53 15.30 -8.71
N ASP A 90 4.39 15.57 -7.73
CA ASP A 90 5.84 15.68 -7.95
C ASP A 90 6.44 14.37 -8.50
N LYS A 91 6.06 13.23 -7.93
CA LYS A 91 6.55 11.92 -8.39
C LYS A 91 6.08 11.57 -9.80
N ILE A 92 4.88 12.03 -10.18
CA ILE A 92 4.36 11.82 -11.53
C ILE A 92 5.21 12.60 -12.53
N TYR A 93 5.40 13.91 -12.31
CA TYR A 93 6.23 14.74 -13.19
C TYR A 93 7.67 14.22 -13.29
N GLN A 94 8.24 13.72 -12.19
CA GLN A 94 9.56 13.08 -12.22
C GLN A 94 9.60 11.85 -13.13
N ARG A 95 8.57 10.98 -13.06
CA ARG A 95 8.50 9.77 -13.90
C ARG A 95 8.29 10.12 -15.37
N GLU A 96 7.44 11.10 -15.66
CA GLU A 96 7.22 11.59 -17.02
C GLU A 96 8.51 12.14 -17.62
N ALA A 97 9.26 12.96 -16.87
CA ALA A 97 10.54 13.51 -17.33
C ALA A 97 11.56 12.42 -17.70
N LEU A 98 11.66 11.35 -16.90
CA LEU A 98 12.56 10.21 -17.16
C LEU A 98 12.14 9.34 -18.36
N THR A 99 10.90 9.43 -18.82
CA THR A 99 10.39 8.65 -19.96
C THR A 99 10.56 9.39 -21.29
N HIS A 100 10.95 10.66 -21.25
CA HIS A 100 11.16 11.54 -22.41
C HIS A 100 12.65 11.78 -22.77
N GLU A 101 13.58 11.08 -22.11
CA GLU A 101 15.00 10.96 -22.49
C GLU A 101 15.25 9.68 -23.30
#